data_AF-E2BY00-F1
#
_entry.id   AF-E2BY00-F1
#
_cell.length_a   1.000
_cell.length_b   1.000
_cell.length_c   1.000
_cell.angle_alpha   90.00
_cell.angle_beta   90.00
_cell.angle_gamma   90.00
#
_symmetry.space_group_name_H-M   'P 1'
#
loop_
_entity.id
_entity.type
_entity.pdbx_description
1 polymer ?
#
loop_
_entity_poly.entity_id
_entity_poly.type
_entity_poly.pdbx_seq_one_letter_code
_entity_poly.pdbx_strand_id
1 'polypeptide(L)' 'KLERKATKTAGNMKFVFGEGSISERTAQHWFQKFCNGNESLEDEKGRGHPSVIDNNDLGRTIIVGSTKAQQNE' A
#
# COMPACT_ATOMS: atom_id res chain seq x y z
N LYS A 1 -21.92 2.26 19.54
CA LYS A 1 -21.44 0.84 19.64
C LYS A 1 -20.33 0.51 18.64
N LEU A 2 -20.16 1.29 17.56
CA LEU A 2 -19.16 1.06 16.50
C LEU A 2 -17.73 1.46 16.88
N GLU A 3 -17.54 2.58 17.59
CA GLU A 3 -16.21 3.07 17.98
C GLU A 3 -15.40 2.07 18.81
N ARG A 4 -16.00 1.44 19.82
CA ARG A 4 -15.32 0.42 20.66
C ARG A 4 -14.80 -0.78 19.87
N LYS A 5 -15.47 -1.13 18.76
CA LYS A 5 -15.05 -2.24 17.90
C LYS A 5 -13.83 -1.86 17.07
N ALA A 6 -13.80 -0.63 16.54
CA ALA A 6 -12.69 -0.12 15.74
C ALA A 6 -11.40 0.03 16.57
N THR A 7 -11.49 0.59 17.79
CA THR A 7 -10.32 0.74 18.67
C THR A 7 -9.71 -0.61 19.06
N LYS A 8 -10.55 -1.62 19.33
CA LYS A 8 -10.08 -2.97 19.66
C LYS A 8 -9.40 -3.65 18.48
N THR A 9 -9.94 -3.51 17.27
CA THR A 9 -9.31 -4.05 16.05
C THR A 9 -7.98 -3.37 15.77
N ALA A 10 -7.90 -2.04 15.86
CA ALA A 10 -6.66 -1.30 15.66
C ALA A 10 -5.56 -1.71 16.66
N GLY A 11 -5.93 -1.95 17.93
CA GLY A 11 -5.01 -2.47 18.95
C GLY A 11 -4.49 -3.87 18.65
N ASN A 12 -5.37 -4.79 18.23
CA ASN A 12 -4.96 -6.14 17.83
C ASN A 12 -4.04 -6.12 16.61
N MET A 13 -4.29 -5.26 15.63
CA MET A 13 -3.42 -5.13 14.44
C MET A 13 -2.05 -4.56 14.81
N LYS A 14 -1.99 -3.54 15.67
CA LYS A 14 -0.70 -3.04 16.18
C LYS A 14 0.09 -4.14 16.90
N PHE A 15 -0.57 -4.99 17.68
CA PHE A 15 0.07 -6.10 18.37
C PHE A 15 0.63 -7.17 17.40
N VAL A 16 -0.12 -7.53 16.36
CA VAL A 16 0.28 -8.59 15.41
C VAL A 16 1.32 -8.12 14.39
N PHE A 17 1.21 -6.89 13.90
CA PHE A 17 2.01 -6.40 12.78
C PHE A 17 3.09 -5.38 13.17
N GLY A 18 3.17 -5.03 14.46
CA GLY A 18 4.13 -4.06 14.97
C GLY A 18 3.70 -2.61 14.82
N GLU A 19 4.42 -1.73 15.52
CA GLU A 19 4.21 -0.29 15.51
C GLU A 19 4.63 0.28 14.15
N GLY A 20 3.65 0.57 13.29
CA GLY A 20 3.86 1.07 11.93
C GLY A 20 3.00 0.42 10.86
N SER A 21 2.28 -0.67 11.18
CA SER A 21 1.43 -1.36 10.21
C SER A 21 0.16 -0.55 9.89
N ILE A 22 -0.66 -0.35 10.91
CA ILE A 22 -2.00 0.28 10.98
C ILE A 22 -2.06 1.65 11.64
N SER A 23 -2.21 2.80 10.95
CA SER A 23 -2.66 4.01 11.67
C SER A 23 -4.14 3.85 12.07
N GLU A 24 -4.55 4.36 13.23
CA GLU A 24 -5.95 4.32 13.65
C GLU A 24 -6.87 5.00 12.62
N ARG A 25 -6.40 6.10 12.04
CA ARG A 25 -7.10 6.83 10.98
C ARG A 25 -7.33 5.95 9.74
N THR A 26 -6.34 5.15 9.36
CA THR A 26 -6.45 4.21 8.25
C THR A 26 -7.47 3.12 8.56
N ALA A 27 -7.46 2.56 9.77
CA ALA A 27 -8.42 1.56 10.20
C ALA A 27 -9.87 2.09 10.22
N GLN A 28 -10.08 3.32 10.69
CA GLN A 28 -11.39 3.98 10.67
C GLN A 28 -11.89 4.20 9.24
N HIS A 29 -11.02 4.64 8.32
CA HIS A 29 -11.37 4.84 6.91
C HIS A 29 -11.81 3.53 6.25
N TRP A 30 -11.04 2.46 6.41
CA TRP A 30 -11.39 1.13 5.90
C TRP A 30 -12.72 0.62 6.47
N PHE A 31 -12.93 0.80 7.78
CA PHE A 31 -14.19 0.39 8.42
C PHE A 31 -15.39 1.13 7.84
N GLN A 32 -15.27 2.43 7.58
CA GLN A 32 -16.32 3.22 6.93
C GLN A 32 -16.56 2.75 5.47
N LYS A 33 -15.49 2.52 4.71
CA LYS A 33 -15.57 2.02 3.32
C LYS A 33 -16.34 0.69 3.25
N PHE A 34 -16.00 -0.26 4.12
CA PHE A 34 -16.66 -1.56 4.20
C PHE A 34 -18.09 -1.46 4.71
N CYS A 35 -18.40 -0.60 5.69
CA CYS A 35 -19.78 -0.39 6.14
C CYS A 35 -20.69 0.19 5.04
N ASN A 36 -20.13 0.92 4.08
CA ASN A 36 -20.86 1.45 2.94
C ASN A 36 -21.04 0.42 1.81
N GLY A 37 -20.61 -0.84 2.02
CA GLY A 37 -20.70 -1.92 1.03
C GLY A 37 -19.61 -1.89 -0.04
N ASN A 38 -18.63 -1.00 0.09
CA ASN A 38 -17.46 -0.98 -0.79
C ASN A 38 -16.35 -1.85 -0.17
N GLU A 39 -16.31 -3.12 -0.55
CA GLU A 39 -15.31 -4.09 -0.10
C GLU A 39 -14.00 -4.07 -0.90
N SER A 40 -13.87 -3.16 -1.88
CA SER A 40 -12.66 -3.06 -2.69
C SER A 40 -11.47 -2.63 -1.84
N LEU A 41 -10.39 -3.39 -1.91
CA LEU A 41 -9.09 -3.06 -1.33
C LEU A 41 -8.24 -2.15 -2.22
N GLU A 42 -8.69 -1.88 -3.45
CA GLU A 42 -7.97 -0.97 -4.34
C GLU A 42 -8.11 0.47 -3.87
N ASP A 43 -7.05 1.25 -4.08
CA ASP A 43 -7.09 2.69 -3.95
C ASP A 43 -8.09 3.27 -4.95
N GLU A 44 -8.78 4.33 -4.54
CA GLU A 44 -9.70 5.03 -5.43
C GLU A 44 -8.92 5.59 -6.62
N LYS A 45 -9.48 5.49 -7.83
CA LYS A 45 -8.88 6.06 -9.04
C LYS A 45 -8.48 7.53 -8.79
N GLY A 46 -7.18 7.82 -8.88
CA GLY A 46 -6.63 9.16 -8.65
C GLY A 46 -6.19 9.46 -7.22
N ARG A 47 -6.37 8.53 -6.26
CA ARG A 47 -5.66 8.52 -4.99
C ARG A 47 -4.50 7.53 -5.07
N GLY A 48 -3.34 7.96 -4.60
CA GLY A 48 -2.08 7.23 -4.75
C GLY A 48 -1.06 8.01 -5.59
N HIS A 49 0.22 7.69 -5.43
CA HIS A 49 1.25 8.19 -6.33
C HIS A 49 0.98 7.54 -7.71
N PRO A 50 0.79 8.30 -8.81
CA PRO A 50 0.76 7.69 -10.13
C PRO A 50 2.04 6.86 -10.26
N SER A 51 1.95 5.56 -10.52
CA SER A 51 3.17 4.78 -10.79
C SER A 51 3.82 5.38 -12.04
N VAL A 52 4.75 6.31 -11.85
CA VAL A 52 5.51 7.00 -12.92
C VAL A 52 6.50 6.03 -13.58
N ILE A 53 6.55 4.78 -13.13
CA ILE A 53 7.29 3.74 -13.84
C ILE A 53 6.32 3.12 -14.84
N ASP A 54 6.42 3.60 -16.07
CA ASP A 54 5.91 2.89 -17.24
C ASP A 54 6.60 1.51 -17.28
N ASN A 55 5.82 0.46 -17.53
CA ASN A 55 6.35 -0.90 -17.63
C ASN A 55 7.42 -1.00 -18.74
N ASN A 56 7.35 -0.10 -19.72
CA ASN A 56 8.34 0.04 -20.79
C ASN A 56 9.68 0.62 -20.30
N ASP A 57 9.67 1.49 -19.29
CA ASP A 57 10.88 2.09 -18.70
C ASP A 57 11.60 1.13 -17.75
N LEU A 58 10.86 0.20 -17.14
CA LEU A 58 11.42 -0.87 -16.32
C LEU A 58 12.33 -1.80 -17.15
N GLY A 59 11.91 -2.13 -18.38
CA GLY A 59 12.70 -2.95 -19.31
C GLY A 59 14.01 -2.28 -19.73
N ARG A 60 14.00 -0.97 -20.01
CA ARG A 60 15.21 -0.21 -20.37
C ARG A 60 16.22 -0.15 -19.23
N THR A 61 15.76 0.00 -18.00
CA THR A 61 16.63 0.11 -16.82
C THR A 61 17.38 -1.20 -16.57
N ILE A 62 16.71 -2.35 -16.74
CA ILE A 62 17.34 -3.67 -16.58
C ILE A 62 18.38 -3.94 -17.69
N ILE A 63 18.06 -3.62 -18.95
CA ILE A 63 18.99 -3.82 -20.08
C ILE A 63 20.27 -2.97 -19.91
N VAL A 64 20.14 -1.70 -19.53
CA VAL A 64 21.29 -0.80 -19.34
C VAL A 64 22.19 -1.24 -18.16
N GLY A 65 21.59 -1.83 -17.11
CA GLY A 65 22.35 -2.41 -15.99
C GLY A 65 23.19 -3.62 -16.40
N SER A 66 22.67 -4.48 -17.27
CA SER A 66 23.39 -5.66 -17.76
C SER A 66 24.52 -5.32 -18.75
N THR A 67 24.41 -4.24 -19.53
CA THR A 67 25.45 -3.85 -20.50
C THR A 67 26.64 -3.13 -19.87
N LYS A 68 26.49 -2.52 -18.69
CA LYS A 68 27.61 -1.86 -17.99
C LYS A 68 28.54 -2.84 -17.27
N ALA A 69 28.12 -4.09 -17.08
CA ALA A 69 28.95 -5.12 -16.44
C ALA A 69 29.97 -5.79 -17.40
N GLN A 70 29.96 -5.48 -18.71
CA GLN A 70 30.83 -6.09 -19.72
C GLN A 70 31.85 -5.12 -20.35
N GLN A 71 32.03 -3.90 -19.82
CA GLN A 71 33.08 -2.97 -20.27
C GLN A 71 34.12 -2.64 -19.18
N ASN A 72 34.14 -3.43 -18.11
CA ASN A 72 35.16 -3.36 -17.08
C ASN A 72 35.98 -4.65 -17.12
N GLU A 73 36.65 -4.91 -18.24
CA GLU A 73 37.79 -5.83 -18.31
C GLU A 73 38.92 -5.16 -19.11
#